data_AF-A0A356IDR8-F1
#
_entry.id   AF-A0A356IDR8-F1
#
_cell.length_a   1.000
_cell.length_b   1.000
_cell.length_c   1.000
_cell.angle_alpha   90.00
_cell.angle_beta   90.00
_cell.angle_gamma   90.00
#
_symmetry.space_group_name_H-M   'P 1'
#
loop_
_entity.id
_entity.type
_entity.pdbx_description
1 polymer ?
#
loop_
_entity_poly.entity_id
_entity_poly.type
_entity_poly.pdbx_seq_one_letter_code
_entity_poly.pdbx_strand_id
1 'polypeptide(L)'
;RIWFLLALNVFLLLVGCMMDIFSAIFVVVPLIVPVAEQFGVDPIHLGIIFIANLELGYLTPPVGLNLFLASYRFNRPLLEVYRASLPLLAILGIGVLIITYVPWLTLWLVNWL
;
A
#
# COMPACT_ATOMS: atom_id res chain seq x y z
N ARG A 1 -0.13 19.15 1.14
CA ARG A 1 -0.96 18.00 0.71
C ARG A 1 -0.18 17.00 -0.16
N ILE A 2 0.33 17.37 -1.34
CA ILE A 2 1.05 16.43 -2.24
C ILE A 2 2.32 15.84 -1.60
N TRP A 3 3.20 16.68 -1.03
CA TRP A 3 4.41 16.22 -0.35
C TRP A 3 4.12 15.29 0.84
N PHE A 4 3.03 15.56 1.57
CA PHE A 4 2.57 14.70 2.65
C PHE A 4 2.13 13.33 2.13
N LEU A 5 1.33 13.29 1.05
CA LEU A 5 0.87 12.04 0.44
C LEU A 5 2.02 11.20 -0.12
N LEU A 6 3.04 11.85 -0.70
CA LEU A 6 4.24 11.17 -1.18
C LEU A 6 5.04 10.58 -0.01
N ALA A 7 5.29 11.36 1.03
CA ALA A 7 5.96 10.88 2.25
C ALA A 7 5.17 9.73 2.91
N LEU A 8 3.85 9.84 2.95
CA LEU A 8 2.95 8.82 3.46
C LEU A 8 3.06 7.52 2.66
N ASN A 9 3.04 7.58 1.32
CA ASN A 9 3.20 6.39 0.47
C ASN A 9 4.52 5.68 0.73
N VAL A 10 5.63 6.42 0.73
CA VAL A 10 6.97 5.84 1.01
C VAL A 10 7.01 5.22 2.40
N PHE A 11 6.48 5.91 3.40
CA PHE A 11 6.42 5.41 4.76
C PHE A 11 5.56 4.14 4.88
N LEU A 12 4.37 4.13 4.30
CA LEU A 12 3.47 2.96 4.33
C LEU A 12 4.05 1.77 3.57
N LEU A 13 4.76 2.01 2.46
CA LEU A 13 5.44 0.96 1.70
C LEU A 13 6.55 0.33 2.55
N LEU A 14 7.34 1.14 3.27
CA LEU A 14 8.34 0.63 4.22
C LEU A 14 7.72 -0.16 5.36
N VAL A 15 6.59 0.31 5.92
CA VAL A 15 5.86 -0.41 6.97
C VAL A 15 5.32 -1.74 6.45
N GLY A 16 4.67 -1.75 5.28
CA GLY A 16 4.09 -2.96 4.67
C GLY A 16 5.14 -4.00 4.29
N CYS A 17 6.37 -3.57 4.01
CA CYS A 17 7.52 -4.45 3.80
C CYS A 17 7.97 -5.19 5.08
N MET A 18 7.72 -4.62 6.27
CA MET A 18 8.25 -5.12 7.55
C MET A 18 7.20 -5.76 8.46
N MET A 19 5.95 -5.34 8.36
CA MET A 19 4.84 -5.76 9.22
C MET A 19 3.71 -6.37 8.40
N ASP A 20 2.95 -7.28 9.02
CA ASP A 20 1.69 -7.73 8.42
C ASP A 20 0.65 -6.61 8.39
N ILE A 21 -0.28 -6.71 7.42
CA ILE A 21 -1.24 -5.65 7.10
C ILE A 21 -2.10 -5.30 8.33
N PHE A 22 -2.54 -6.30 9.11
CA PHE A 22 -3.37 -6.05 10.28
C PHE A 22 -2.59 -5.31 11.37
N SER A 23 -1.40 -5.80 11.74
CA SER A 23 -0.54 -5.13 12.72
C SER A 23 -0.19 -3.69 12.30
N ALA A 24 0.13 -3.48 11.02
CA ALA A 24 0.42 -2.16 10.49
C ALA A 24 -0.78 -1.21 10.62
N ILE A 25 -1.99 -1.66 10.25
CA ILE A 25 -3.21 -0.84 10.37
C ILE A 25 -3.45 -0.45 11.83
N PHE A 26 -3.43 -1.41 12.76
CA PHE A 26 -3.70 -1.15 14.18
C PHE A 26 -2.73 -0.15 14.81
N VAL A 27 -1.46 -0.18 14.42
CA VAL A 27 -0.42 0.69 14.98
C VAL A 27 -0.40 2.05 14.28
N VAL A 28 -0.46 2.07 12.94
CA VAL A 28 -0.13 3.25 12.14
C VAL A 28 -1.35 4.13 11.85
N VAL A 29 -2.54 3.56 11.67
CA VAL A 29 -3.76 4.35 11.40
C VAL A 29 -4.04 5.39 12.50
N PRO A 30 -4.10 5.05 13.80
CA PRO A 30 -4.41 6.04 14.84
C PRO A 30 -3.36 7.15 14.93
N LEU A 31 -2.13 6.90 14.49
CA LEU A 31 -1.06 7.89 14.42
C LEU A 31 -1.25 8.86 13.23
N ILE A 32 -1.63 8.34 12.07
CA ILE A 32 -1.64 9.11 10.82
C ILE A 32 -2.96 9.84 10.58
N VAL A 33 -4.10 9.27 10.99
CA VAL A 33 -5.43 9.91 10.83
C VAL A 33 -5.45 11.37 11.31
N PRO A 34 -5.03 11.72 12.54
CA PRO A 34 -5.09 13.10 13.01
C PRO A 34 -4.17 14.04 12.22
N VAL A 35 -3.07 13.52 11.66
CA VAL A 35 -2.17 14.30 10.80
C VAL A 35 -2.82 14.52 9.44
N ALA A 36 -3.41 13.48 8.85
CA ALA A 36 -4.06 13.52 7.55
C ALA A 36 -5.27 14.47 7.53
N GLU A 37 -6.04 14.52 8.62
CA GLU A 37 -7.15 15.46 8.80
C GLU A 37 -6.68 16.92 8.77
N GLN A 38 -5.53 17.24 9.41
CA GLN A 38 -4.94 18.59 9.34
C GLN A 38 -4.54 18.99 7.92
N PHE A 39 -4.21 18.01 7.07
CA PHE A 39 -3.91 18.23 5.65
C PHE A 39 -5.16 18.20 4.74
N GLY A 40 -6.36 18.06 5.30
CA GLY A 40 -7.62 18.03 4.55
C GLY A 40 -7.78 16.78 3.69
N VAL A 41 -7.22 15.65 4.13
CA VAL A 41 -7.40 14.35 3.47
C VAL A 41 -8.67 13.69 4.02
N ASP A 42 -9.52 13.21 3.11
CA ASP A 42 -10.72 12.49 3.48
C ASP A 42 -10.37 11.15 4.17
N PRO A 43 -10.98 10.79 5.32
CA PRO A 43 -10.66 9.57 6.05
C PRO A 43 -10.87 8.27 5.24
N ILE A 44 -11.86 8.25 4.35
CA ILE A 44 -12.16 7.08 3.51
C ILE A 44 -11.09 6.95 2.43
N HIS A 45 -10.74 8.06 1.79
CA HIS A 45 -9.63 8.10 0.84
C HIS A 45 -8.31 7.66 1.49
N LEU A 46 -8.05 8.14 2.72
CA LEU A 46 -6.88 7.75 3.50
C LEU A 46 -6.86 6.25 3.77
N GLY A 47 -7.99 5.65 4.18
CA GLY A 47 -8.11 4.22 4.41
C GLY A 47 -7.76 3.39 3.15
N ILE A 48 -8.18 3.85 1.98
CA ILE A 48 -7.86 3.18 0.70
C ILE A 48 -6.37 3.32 0.37
N ILE A 49 -5.78 4.50 0.56
CA ILE A 49 -4.33 4.70 0.39
C ILE A 49 -3.55 3.75 1.31
N PHE A 50 -3.99 3.58 2.56
CA PHE A 50 -3.40 2.67 3.52
C PHE A 50 -3.40 1.22 3.03
N ILE A 51 -4.58 0.69 2.71
CA ILE A 51 -4.71 -0.71 2.28
C ILE A 51 -3.90 -0.95 1.00
N ALA A 52 -3.98 -0.04 0.03
CA ALA A 52 -3.28 -0.19 -1.24
C ALA A 52 -1.75 -0.14 -1.08
N ASN A 53 -1.20 0.76 -0.25
CA ASN A 53 0.23 0.82 0.01
C ASN A 53 0.74 -0.37 0.83
N LEU A 54 -0.04 -0.80 1.84
CA LEU A 54 0.36 -1.93 2.68
C LEU A 54 0.39 -3.23 1.89
N GLU A 55 -0.61 -3.49 1.04
CA GLU A 55 -0.61 -4.65 0.15
C GLU A 55 0.57 -4.63 -0.83
N LEU A 56 0.87 -3.45 -1.41
CA LEU A 56 2.03 -3.28 -2.28
C LEU A 56 3.34 -3.57 -1.53
N GLY A 57 3.49 -3.04 -0.32
CA GLY A 57 4.65 -3.31 0.55
C GLY A 57 4.77 -4.79 0.90
N TYR A 58 3.65 -5.47 1.16
CA TYR A 58 3.60 -6.88 1.52
C TYR A 58 4.06 -7.81 0.36
N LEU A 59 3.92 -7.34 -0.88
CA LEU A 59 4.43 -8.00 -2.09
C LEU A 59 5.87 -7.57 -2.44
N THR A 60 6.34 -6.43 -1.93
CA THR A 60 7.65 -5.86 -2.28
C THR A 60 8.77 -6.50 -1.44
N PRO A 61 9.96 -6.77 -2.02
CA PRO A 61 11.12 -7.26 -1.25
C PRO A 61 11.52 -6.22 -0.19
N PRO A 62 11.56 -6.58 1.11
CA PRO A 62 12.60 -7.44 1.68
C PRO A 62 12.11 -8.71 2.41
N VAL A 63 10.83 -8.75 2.83
CA VAL A 63 10.20 -9.94 3.44
C VAL A 63 9.26 -10.62 2.44
N GLY A 64 8.50 -9.83 1.66
CA GLY A 64 7.69 -10.28 0.52
C GLY A 64 6.90 -11.55 0.82
N LEU A 65 6.17 -11.60 1.95
CA LEU A 65 5.61 -12.83 2.52
C LEU A 65 4.72 -13.60 1.53
N ASN A 66 3.95 -12.89 0.71
CA ASN A 66 3.14 -13.50 -0.36
C ASN A 66 4.01 -14.22 -1.41
N LEU A 67 5.15 -13.62 -1.78
CA LEU A 67 6.09 -14.18 -2.74
C LEU A 67 6.95 -15.31 -2.11
N PHE A 68 7.22 -15.22 -0.81
CA PHE A 68 7.86 -16.28 -0.03
C PHE A 68 6.95 -17.52 0.05
N LEU A 69 5.67 -17.33 0.36
CA LEU A 69 4.67 -18.40 0.38
C LEU A 69 4.49 -19.03 -1.00
N ALA A 70 4.48 -18.21 -2.06
CA ALA A 70 4.42 -18.70 -3.43
C ALA A 70 5.68 -19.53 -3.79
N SER A 71 6.88 -19.04 -3.47
CA SER A 71 8.14 -19.76 -3.67
C SER A 71 8.13 -21.12 -2.98
N TYR A 72 7.67 -21.17 -1.72
CA TYR A 72 7.50 -22.42 -0.98
C TYR A 72 6.48 -23.36 -1.64
N ARG A 73 5.31 -22.84 -2.04
CA ARG A 73 4.22 -23.64 -2.63
C ARG A 73 4.58 -24.23 -4.00
N PHE A 74 5.33 -23.50 -4.81
CA PHE A 74 5.74 -23.90 -6.16
C PHE A 74 7.13 -24.56 -6.20
N ASN A 75 7.82 -24.63 -5.06
CA ASN A 75 9.18 -25.15 -4.90
C ASN A 75 10.17 -24.53 -5.92
N ARG A 76 10.06 -23.21 -6.10
CA ARG A 76 10.90 -22.41 -7.00
C ARG A 76 11.77 -21.45 -6.21
N PRO A 77 12.99 -21.13 -6.68
CA PRO A 77 13.84 -20.17 -6.00
C PRO A 77 13.16 -18.80 -5.90
N LEU A 78 13.23 -18.19 -4.72
CA LEU A 78 12.56 -16.94 -4.40
C LEU A 78 12.89 -15.81 -5.40
N LEU A 79 14.14 -15.76 -5.88
CA LEU A 79 14.58 -14.79 -6.87
C LEU A 79 13.87 -14.92 -8.23
N GLU A 80 13.50 -16.14 -8.63
CA GLU A 80 12.76 -16.41 -9.87
C GLU A 80 11.32 -15.88 -9.73
N VAL A 81 10.70 -16.14 -8.58
CA VAL A 81 9.34 -15.66 -8.26
C VAL A 81 9.31 -14.13 -8.19
N TYR A 82 10.31 -13.49 -7.56
CA TYR A 82 10.43 -12.03 -7.52
C TYR A 82 10.54 -11.44 -8.92
N ARG A 83 11.40 -11.99 -9.78
CA ARG A 83 11.56 -11.50 -11.16
C ARG A 83 10.28 -11.66 -11.97
N ALA A 84 9.55 -12.75 -11.77
CA ALA A 84 8.28 -12.99 -12.45
C ALA A 84 7.16 -12.05 -11.96
N SER A 85 7.19 -11.60 -10.70
CA SER A 85 6.19 -10.70 -10.14
C SER A 85 6.48 -9.20 -10.35
N LEU A 86 7.70 -8.82 -10.73
CA LEU A 86 8.08 -7.43 -11.02
C LEU A 86 7.10 -6.68 -11.96
N PRO A 87 6.62 -7.26 -13.07
CA PRO A 87 5.65 -6.58 -13.94
C PRO A 87 4.35 -6.25 -13.21
N LEU A 88 3.87 -7.17 -12.37
CA LEU A 88 2.66 -6.96 -11.59
C LEU A 88 2.88 -5.92 -10.49
N LEU A 89 4.02 -5.98 -9.80
CA LEU A 89 4.41 -4.97 -8.80
C LEU A 89 4.45 -3.55 -9.40
N ALA A 90 4.97 -3.41 -10.62
CA ALA A 90 4.99 -2.12 -11.31
C ALA A 90 3.57 -1.60 -11.60
N ILE A 91 2.66 -2.48 -12.08
CA ILE A 91 1.25 -2.11 -12.33
C ILE A 91 0.57 -1.69 -11.02
N LEU A 92 0.76 -2.45 -9.95
CA LEU A 92 0.20 -2.13 -8.64
C LEU A 92 0.77 -0.81 -8.10
N GLY A 93 2.07 -0.57 -8.25
CA GLY A 93 2.71 0.69 -7.88
C GLY A 93 2.12 1.90 -8.61
N ILE A 94 1.90 1.78 -9.92
CA ILE A 94 1.22 2.82 -10.71
C ILE A 94 -0.21 3.01 -10.20
N GLY A 95 -0.93 1.92 -9.93
CA GLY A 95 -2.28 1.95 -9.35
C GLY A 95 -2.34 2.70 -8.02
N VAL A 96 -1.39 2.46 -7.12
CA VAL A 96 -1.29 3.15 -5.82
C VAL A 96 -1.05 4.65 -6.00
N LEU A 97 -0.18 5.04 -6.94
CA LEU A 97 0.05 6.46 -7.23
C LEU A 97 -1.20 7.12 -7.81
N ILE A 98 -1.89 6.45 -8.75
CA ILE A 98 -3.14 6.93 -9.33
C ILE A 98 -4.19 7.11 -8.23
N ILE A 99 -4.38 6.11 -7.37
CA ILE A 99 -5.30 6.18 -6.24
C ILE A 99 -4.93 7.35 -5.34
N THR A 100 -3.67 7.53 -4.99
CA THR A 100 -3.20 8.60 -4.08
C THR A 100 -3.45 10.00 -4.63
N TYR A 101 -3.24 10.22 -5.93
CA TYR A 101 -3.32 11.56 -6.52
C TYR A 101 -4.66 11.88 -7.18
N VAL A 102 -5.48 10.86 -7.45
CA VAL A 102 -6.80 11.00 -8.07
C VAL A 102 -7.89 10.58 -7.07
N PRO A 103 -8.22 11.43 -6.09
CA PRO A 103 -9.21 11.12 -5.04
C PRO A 103 -10.61 10.87 -5.58
N TRP A 104 -10.90 11.32 -6.79
CA TRP A 104 -12.16 11.02 -7.47
C TRP A 104 -12.37 9.52 -7.66
N LEU A 105 -11.32 8.73 -7.95
CA LEU A 105 -11.46 7.28 -8.13
C LEU A 105 -11.98 6.57 -6.87
N THR A 106 -11.63 7.07 -5.70
CA THR A 106 -12.03 6.48 -4.42
C THR A 106 -13.30 7.09 -3.85
N LEU A 107 -13.50 8.40 -4.04
CA LEU A 107 -14.58 9.15 -3.41
C LEU A 107 -15.81 9.26 -4.31
N TRP A 108 -15.71 9.02 -5.62
CA TRP A 108 -16.84 9.18 -6.53
C TRP A 108 -18.02 8.29 -6.15
N LEU A 109 -17.79 7.01 -5.88
CA LEU A 109 -18.86 6.09 -5.47
C LEU A 109 -19.42 6.47 -4.10
N VAL A 110 -18.56 6.88 -3.16
CA VAL A 110 -18.94 7.27 -1.80
C VAL A 110 -19.80 8.53 -1.80
N ASN A 111 -19.44 9.53 -2.62
CA ASN A 111 -20.20 10.77 -2.75
C ASN A 111 -21.50 10.60 -3.52
N TRP A 112 -21.65 9.51 -4.27
CA TRP A 112 -22.86 9.20 -5.03
C TRP A 112 -23.92 8.47 -4.18
N LEU A 113 -23.49 7.70 -3.19
CA LEU A 113 -24.34 7.05 -2.18
C LEU A 113 -24.80 8.05 -1.11
#